data_AF-A0A255E094-F1
#
_entry.id   AF-A0A255E094-F1
#
_cell.length_a   1.000
_cell.length_b   1.000
_cell.length_c   1.000
_cell.angle_alpha   90.00
_cell.angle_beta   90.00
_cell.angle_gamma   90.00
#
_symmetry.space_group_name_H-M   'P 1'
#
loop_
_entity.id
_entity.type
_entity.pdbx_description
1 polymer ?
#
loop_
_entity_poly.entity_id
_entity_poly.type
_entity_poly.pdbx_seq_one_letter_code
_entity_poly.pdbx_strand_id
1 'polypeptide(L)'
;MDPIIATMRRGPLVESVHHGRAVVTDPDGRVVRRIGEVELPFYPRSAAKPFQAIAMQRLGMNLEAELLALAAASHHGEDFHIDGVRRILAAAELPETALQTPADLPHHGRPRDLWVHAHGPSPAPVLMNCSGKHAAMLLACVRAGLDVSTYRDPEHPLQQEVQAVIAEYSGQQPGDATVDGCGAPLWSISLTGLARGFGRWAATKEFAPAALAQAYRAYPQFVSGSDTDELRLHRAVRGLVTKGGAEGCLAIGLESGYGIAIKMDDGSARALMPVAVALLRDLDVTADQGALDQLASVPVLGHGEPVGEITAALD
;
A
#
# COMPACT_ATOMS: atom_id res chain seq x y z
N MET A 1 23.53 6.87 -8.54
CA MET A 1 22.37 6.66 -9.42
C MET A 1 22.06 5.19 -9.33
N ASP A 2 20.85 4.83 -8.95
CA ASP A 2 20.45 3.42 -8.86
C ASP A 2 20.42 2.79 -10.27
N PRO A 3 20.46 1.45 -10.40
CA PRO A 3 20.46 0.80 -11.70
C PRO A 3 19.13 1.00 -12.45
N ILE A 4 19.17 0.75 -13.76
CA ILE A 4 17.94 0.61 -14.56
C ILE A 4 17.30 -0.71 -14.16
N ILE A 5 16.03 -0.69 -13.76
CA ILE A 5 15.28 -1.90 -13.36
C ILE A 5 14.08 -2.19 -14.27
N ALA A 6 13.76 -1.26 -15.18
CA ALA A 6 12.78 -1.45 -16.23
C ALA A 6 13.09 -0.57 -17.44
N THR A 7 12.65 -1.01 -18.61
CA THR A 7 12.77 -0.24 -19.86
C THR A 7 11.40 -0.08 -20.49
N MET A 8 11.20 1.05 -21.17
CA MET A 8 10.06 1.29 -22.03
C MET A 8 10.54 1.33 -23.47
N ARG A 9 9.94 0.48 -24.30
CA ARG A 9 10.23 0.37 -25.73
C ARG A 9 9.08 0.91 -26.56
N ARG A 10 9.40 1.55 -27.68
CA ARG A 10 8.47 1.86 -28.77
C ARG A 10 9.05 1.34 -30.07
N GLY A 11 8.37 0.37 -30.68
CA GLY A 11 8.91 -0.42 -31.78
C GLY A 11 10.27 -1.02 -31.39
N PRO A 12 11.33 -0.87 -32.21
CA PRO A 12 12.63 -1.45 -31.92
C PRO A 12 13.42 -0.69 -30.84
N LEU A 13 13.09 0.57 -30.55
CA LEU A 13 13.89 1.49 -29.74
C LEU A 13 13.51 1.43 -28.25
N VAL A 14 14.51 1.42 -27.36
CA VAL A 14 14.32 1.78 -25.95
C VAL A 14 14.21 3.30 -25.86
N GLU A 15 13.00 3.80 -25.64
CA GLU A 15 12.69 5.24 -25.63
C GLU A 15 12.85 5.82 -24.22
N SER A 16 12.66 5.03 -23.18
CA SER A 16 12.87 5.45 -21.79
C SER A 16 13.38 4.32 -20.92
N VAL A 17 14.10 4.68 -19.86
CA VAL A 17 14.60 3.76 -18.84
C VAL A 17 14.11 4.22 -17.48
N HIS A 18 13.90 3.27 -16.58
CA HIS A 18 13.43 3.53 -15.24
C HIS A 18 14.47 3.07 -14.22
N HIS A 19 15.02 4.03 -13.49
CA HIS A 19 15.97 3.78 -12.40
C HIS A 19 15.22 3.48 -11.10
N GLY A 20 15.73 2.55 -10.31
CA GLY A 20 15.14 2.22 -9.03
C GLY A 20 15.87 1.14 -8.26
N ARG A 21 15.29 0.79 -7.13
CA ARG A 21 15.81 -0.15 -6.14
C ARG A 21 14.81 -1.28 -5.94
N ALA A 22 15.32 -2.48 -5.71
CA ALA A 22 14.50 -3.63 -5.37
C ALA A 22 15.24 -4.52 -4.38
N VAL A 23 14.50 -5.12 -3.45
CA VAL A 23 15.06 -6.08 -2.49
C VAL A 23 14.09 -7.22 -2.28
N VAL A 24 14.64 -8.42 -2.10
CA VAL A 24 13.91 -9.60 -1.65
C VAL A 24 14.53 -10.10 -0.36
N THR A 25 13.71 -10.32 0.65
CA THR A 25 14.11 -10.97 1.91
C THR A 25 13.54 -12.37 2.00
N ASP A 26 14.32 -13.29 2.56
CA ASP A 26 13.87 -14.64 2.91
C ASP A 26 12.99 -14.64 4.19
N PRO A 27 12.45 -15.81 4.60
CA PRO A 27 11.61 -15.92 5.80
C PRO A 27 12.32 -15.56 7.12
N ASP A 28 13.66 -15.63 7.17
CA ASP A 28 14.47 -15.19 8.31
C ASP A 28 14.72 -13.67 8.27
N GLY A 29 14.29 -12.98 7.22
CA GLY A 29 14.47 -11.55 7.00
C GLY A 29 15.86 -11.18 6.48
N ARG A 30 16.63 -12.14 5.95
CA ARG A 30 17.92 -11.91 5.28
C ARG A 30 17.68 -11.52 3.83
N VAL A 31 18.52 -10.63 3.30
CA VAL A 31 18.46 -10.22 1.89
C VAL A 31 18.98 -11.34 1.00
N VAL A 32 18.14 -11.83 0.09
CA VAL A 32 18.50 -12.87 -0.91
C VAL A 32 18.59 -12.32 -2.32
N ARG A 33 18.02 -11.14 -2.58
CA ARG A 33 18.20 -10.40 -3.82
C ARG A 33 18.28 -8.91 -3.51
N ARG A 34 19.26 -8.22 -4.10
CA ARG A 34 19.49 -6.77 -3.91
C ARG A 34 19.77 -6.12 -5.25
N ILE A 35 19.03 -5.06 -5.54
CA ILE A 35 19.21 -4.21 -6.72
C ILE A 35 19.27 -2.76 -6.25
N GLY A 36 20.40 -2.09 -6.48
CA GLY A 36 20.65 -0.71 -6.06
C GLY A 36 20.98 -0.55 -4.57
N GLU A 37 20.85 0.69 -4.08
CA GLU A 37 21.14 1.05 -2.69
C GLU A 37 19.90 0.93 -1.78
N VAL A 38 19.62 -0.30 -1.36
CA VAL A 38 18.40 -0.67 -0.64
C VAL A 38 18.36 -0.26 0.84
N GLU A 39 19.50 0.14 1.42
CA GLU A 39 19.57 0.58 2.82
C GLU A 39 19.35 2.08 3.00
N LEU A 40 19.36 2.87 1.93
CA LEU A 40 19.06 4.30 2.01
C LEU A 40 17.62 4.52 2.52
N PRO A 41 17.44 5.29 3.60
CA PRO A 41 16.12 5.60 4.11
C PRO A 41 15.26 6.31 3.07
N PHE A 42 13.99 5.94 3.03
CA PHE A 42 12.96 6.63 2.28
C PHE A 42 11.65 6.56 3.04
N TYR A 43 10.67 7.33 2.55
CA TYR A 43 9.34 7.32 3.10
C TYR A 43 8.47 6.32 2.31
N PRO A 44 8.03 5.19 2.91
CA PRO A 44 7.19 4.20 2.22
C PRO A 44 5.77 4.72 1.92
N ARG A 45 5.40 5.87 2.48
CA ARG A 45 4.08 6.50 2.31
C ARG A 45 2.99 5.48 2.61
N SER A 46 2.00 5.35 1.71
CA SER A 46 0.88 4.43 1.89
C SER A 46 1.27 2.95 1.98
N ALA A 47 2.47 2.55 1.56
CA ALA A 47 2.92 1.16 1.71
C ALA A 47 3.07 0.74 3.19
N ALA A 48 3.22 1.69 4.13
CA ALA A 48 3.32 1.39 5.57
C ALA A 48 1.96 1.26 6.28
N LYS A 49 0.83 1.46 5.59
CA LYS A 49 -0.51 1.41 6.21
C LYS A 49 -0.86 0.09 6.91
N PRO A 50 -0.42 -1.10 6.43
CA PRO A 50 -0.64 -2.33 7.18
C PRO A 50 -0.08 -2.28 8.61
N PHE A 51 1.11 -1.69 8.79
CA PHE A 51 1.71 -1.51 10.12
C PHE A 51 0.90 -0.52 10.97
N GLN A 52 0.30 0.51 10.36
CA GLN A 52 -0.61 1.41 11.06
C GLN A 52 -1.86 0.66 11.55
N ALA A 53 -2.45 -0.21 10.74
CA ALA A 53 -3.61 -0.99 11.14
C ALA A 53 -3.29 -2.04 12.22
N ILE A 54 -2.10 -2.65 12.18
CA ILE A 54 -1.62 -3.54 13.24
C ILE A 54 -1.50 -2.78 14.58
N ALA A 55 -0.95 -1.55 14.56
CA ALA A 55 -0.93 -0.69 15.74
C ALA A 55 -2.34 -0.36 16.26
N MET A 56 -3.28 -0.06 15.35
CA MET A 56 -4.68 0.17 15.71
C MET A 56 -5.33 -1.08 16.34
N GLN A 57 -5.01 -2.29 15.86
CA GLN A 57 -5.48 -3.55 16.46
C GLN A 57 -4.94 -3.75 17.89
N ARG A 58 -3.67 -3.38 18.14
CA ARG A 58 -3.08 -3.40 19.51
C ARG A 58 -3.80 -2.44 20.46
N LEU A 59 -4.34 -1.36 19.92
CA LEU A 59 -5.17 -0.38 20.64
C LEU A 59 -6.66 -0.75 20.70
N GLY A 60 -7.01 -2.00 20.38
CA GLY A 60 -8.37 -2.52 20.53
C GLY A 60 -9.32 -2.27 19.35
N MET A 61 -8.80 -1.82 18.20
CA MET A 61 -9.59 -1.81 16.97
C MET A 61 -9.97 -3.24 16.57
N ASN A 62 -11.28 -3.49 16.44
CA ASN A 62 -11.83 -4.71 15.88
C ASN A 62 -12.90 -4.35 14.85
N LEU A 63 -12.77 -4.89 13.64
CA LEU A 63 -13.59 -4.56 12.49
C LEU A 63 -13.88 -5.83 11.68
N GLU A 64 -15.04 -5.85 11.01
CA GLU A 64 -15.33 -6.85 10.00
C GLU A 64 -14.27 -6.83 8.89
N ALA A 65 -14.06 -7.97 8.23
CA ALA A 65 -12.92 -8.19 7.34
C ALA A 65 -12.80 -7.13 6.22
N GLU A 66 -13.90 -6.70 5.60
CA GLU A 66 -13.86 -5.67 4.56
C GLU A 66 -13.48 -4.29 5.11
N LEU A 67 -13.92 -3.95 6.33
CA LEU A 67 -13.58 -2.70 6.99
C LEU A 67 -12.15 -2.72 7.55
N LEU A 68 -11.67 -3.90 7.95
CA LEU A 68 -10.29 -4.11 8.35
C LEU A 68 -9.33 -3.94 7.17
N ALA A 69 -9.69 -4.42 5.96
CA ALA A 69 -8.96 -4.10 4.74
C ALA A 69 -8.95 -2.59 4.45
N LEU A 70 -10.11 -1.93 4.61
CA LEU A 70 -10.25 -0.48 4.45
C LEU A 70 -9.39 0.33 5.43
N ALA A 71 -9.18 -0.17 6.65
CA ALA A 71 -8.36 0.48 7.68
C ALA A 71 -6.89 0.67 7.28
N ALA A 72 -6.38 -0.11 6.32
CA ALA A 72 -5.03 0.05 5.77
C ALA A 72 -5.01 0.39 4.26
N ALA A 73 -6.14 0.84 3.72
CA ALA A 73 -6.32 1.12 2.30
C ALA A 73 -5.76 2.48 1.84
N SER A 74 -5.53 2.59 0.54
CA SER A 74 -5.59 3.84 -0.22
C SER A 74 -6.76 3.73 -1.20
N HIS A 75 -7.98 3.88 -0.70
CA HIS A 75 -9.17 3.56 -1.50
C HIS A 75 -9.39 4.56 -2.63
N HIS A 76 -10.11 4.13 -3.67
CA HIS A 76 -10.46 4.98 -4.81
C HIS A 76 -11.73 5.82 -4.60
N GLY A 77 -12.42 5.66 -3.46
CA GLY A 77 -13.62 6.44 -3.15
C GLY A 77 -14.86 5.97 -3.91
N GLU A 78 -14.87 4.71 -4.35
CA GLU A 78 -16.10 4.02 -4.77
C GLU A 78 -17.11 3.93 -3.62
N ASP A 79 -18.41 3.82 -3.94
CA ASP A 79 -19.50 3.88 -2.96
C ASP A 79 -19.30 2.96 -1.76
N PHE A 80 -18.89 1.70 -1.99
CA PHE A 80 -18.64 0.75 -0.89
C PHE A 80 -17.47 1.16 0.03
N HIS A 81 -16.50 1.93 -0.47
CA HIS A 81 -15.46 2.50 0.39
C HIS A 81 -16.07 3.57 1.28
N ILE A 82 -16.80 4.53 0.69
CA ILE A 82 -17.37 5.66 1.43
C ILE A 82 -18.34 5.17 2.49
N ASP A 83 -19.19 4.20 2.15
CA ASP A 83 -20.07 3.52 3.10
C ASP A 83 -19.26 2.80 4.19
N GLY A 84 -18.15 2.15 3.83
CA GLY A 84 -17.23 1.55 4.79
C GLY A 84 -16.64 2.56 5.77
N VAL A 85 -16.19 3.73 5.30
CA VAL A 85 -15.66 4.80 6.16
C VAL A 85 -16.72 5.25 7.16
N ARG A 86 -17.95 5.48 6.69
CA ARG A 86 -19.10 5.86 7.53
C ARG A 86 -19.45 4.78 8.55
N ARG A 87 -19.40 3.51 8.18
CA ARG A 87 -19.61 2.38 9.11
C ARG A 87 -18.55 2.35 10.20
N ILE A 88 -17.28 2.60 9.88
CA ILE A 88 -16.20 2.67 10.87
C ILE A 88 -16.41 3.86 11.82
N LEU A 89 -16.74 5.04 11.30
CA LEU A 89 -17.06 6.23 12.11
C LEU A 89 -18.27 6.01 13.02
N ALA A 90 -19.32 5.37 12.51
CA ALA A 90 -20.50 5.01 13.29
C ALA A 90 -20.16 4.03 14.43
N ALA A 91 -19.26 3.07 14.20
CA ALA A 91 -18.76 2.16 15.23
C ALA A 91 -17.90 2.86 16.30
N ALA A 92 -17.39 4.05 16.00
CA ALA A 92 -16.70 4.95 16.92
C ALA A 92 -17.63 6.00 17.55
N GLU A 93 -18.91 6.03 17.15
CA GLU A 93 -19.89 7.06 17.55
C GLU A 93 -19.44 8.50 17.20
N LEU A 94 -18.74 8.65 16.07
CA LEU A 94 -18.20 9.94 15.62
C LEU A 94 -18.82 10.40 14.30
N PRO A 95 -19.01 11.73 14.11
CA PRO A 95 -19.44 12.28 12.83
C PRO A 95 -18.29 12.33 11.82
N GLU A 96 -18.61 12.50 10.53
CA GLU A 96 -17.60 12.74 9.47
C GLU A 96 -16.71 13.95 9.75
N THR A 97 -17.19 14.94 10.51
CA THR A 97 -16.40 16.12 10.90
C THR A 97 -15.26 15.80 11.87
N ALA A 98 -15.18 14.58 12.42
CA ALA A 98 -14.03 14.11 13.18
C ALA A 98 -12.84 13.73 12.28
N LEU A 99 -13.07 13.47 10.99
CA LEU A 99 -12.00 13.21 10.03
C LEU A 99 -11.13 14.46 9.89
N GLN A 100 -9.83 14.25 10.01
CA GLN A 100 -8.82 15.29 9.83
C GLN A 100 -8.04 15.08 8.52
N THR A 101 -8.56 14.27 7.60
CA THR A 101 -8.06 14.21 6.22
C THR A 101 -8.42 15.52 5.51
N PRO A 102 -7.60 15.98 4.54
CA PRO A 102 -8.01 17.06 3.66
C PRO A 102 -9.27 16.67 2.88
N ALA A 103 -10.09 17.66 2.53
CA ALA A 103 -11.19 17.44 1.60
C ALA A 103 -10.62 17.15 0.20
N ASP A 104 -11.10 16.08 -0.43
CA ASP A 104 -10.67 15.68 -1.76
C ASP A 104 -11.86 15.10 -2.55
N LEU A 105 -11.68 14.85 -3.84
CA LEU A 105 -12.59 14.04 -4.64
C LEU A 105 -12.17 12.56 -4.56
N PRO A 106 -13.05 11.61 -4.97
CA PRO A 106 -12.61 10.25 -5.22
C PRO A 106 -11.40 10.22 -6.15
N HIS A 107 -10.59 9.18 -6.01
CA HIS A 107 -9.37 9.04 -6.81
C HIS A 107 -9.70 8.98 -8.32
N HIS A 108 -8.73 9.31 -9.16
CA HIS A 108 -8.91 9.48 -10.60
C HIS A 108 -9.64 8.32 -11.31
N GLY A 109 -10.26 8.65 -12.44
CA GLY A 109 -10.99 7.69 -13.28
C GLY A 109 -12.48 7.63 -12.94
N ARG A 110 -13.06 6.45 -13.16
CA ARG A 110 -14.51 6.25 -13.10
C ARG A 110 -15.18 6.70 -11.79
N PRO A 111 -14.65 6.42 -10.58
CA PRO A 111 -15.31 6.86 -9.33
C PRO A 111 -15.42 8.38 -9.24
N ARG A 112 -14.35 9.10 -9.60
CA ARG A 112 -14.36 10.57 -9.65
C ARG A 112 -15.35 11.11 -10.67
N ASP A 113 -15.39 10.52 -11.86
CA ASP A 113 -16.28 10.99 -12.93
C ASP A 113 -17.75 10.80 -12.55
N LEU A 114 -18.10 9.65 -11.96
CA LEU A 114 -19.44 9.40 -11.43
C LEU A 114 -19.81 10.38 -10.32
N TRP A 115 -18.89 10.64 -9.38
CA TRP A 115 -19.12 11.61 -8.32
C TRP A 115 -19.36 13.02 -8.85
N VAL A 116 -18.48 13.49 -9.74
CA VAL A 116 -18.58 14.83 -10.32
C VAL A 116 -19.85 14.97 -11.16
N HIS A 117 -20.26 13.92 -11.87
CA HIS A 117 -21.50 13.92 -12.63
C HIS A 117 -22.73 14.04 -11.71
N ALA A 118 -22.76 13.31 -10.59
CA ALA A 118 -23.90 13.27 -9.69
C ALA A 118 -23.99 14.48 -8.74
N HIS A 119 -22.84 14.98 -8.26
CA HIS A 119 -22.77 15.95 -7.16
C HIS A 119 -22.03 17.25 -7.52
N GLY A 120 -21.41 17.32 -8.70
CA GLY A 120 -20.46 18.38 -9.04
C GLY A 120 -19.08 18.16 -8.40
N PRO A 121 -18.13 19.10 -8.60
CA PRO A 121 -16.79 19.03 -8.02
C PRO A 121 -16.81 19.40 -6.53
N SER A 122 -17.50 18.61 -5.72
CA SER A 122 -17.69 18.80 -4.28
C SER A 122 -16.75 17.89 -3.49
N PRO A 123 -15.53 18.36 -3.13
CA PRO A 123 -14.60 17.58 -2.32
C PRO A 123 -15.07 17.46 -0.87
N ALA A 124 -14.77 16.34 -0.21
CA ALA A 124 -15.08 16.11 1.19
C ALA A 124 -14.03 15.21 1.86
N PRO A 125 -13.76 15.36 3.18
CA PRO A 125 -12.76 14.54 3.89
C PRO A 125 -13.00 13.04 3.79
N VAL A 126 -14.26 12.60 3.73
CA VAL A 126 -14.65 11.19 3.60
C VAL A 126 -14.25 10.59 2.24
N LEU A 127 -14.11 11.40 1.19
CA LEU A 127 -13.79 10.94 -0.17
C LEU A 127 -12.29 10.76 -0.38
N MET A 128 -11.48 11.40 0.45
CA MET A 128 -10.03 11.34 0.40
C MET A 128 -9.55 9.90 0.61
N ASN A 129 -8.61 9.43 -0.20
CA ASN A 129 -8.18 8.01 -0.27
C ASN A 129 -7.65 7.38 1.04
N CYS A 130 -7.32 8.18 2.05
CA CYS A 130 -6.88 7.75 3.38
C CYS A 130 -7.99 7.84 4.44
N SER A 131 -9.21 8.27 4.09
CA SER A 131 -10.26 8.50 5.09
C SER A 131 -10.67 7.23 5.83
N GLY A 132 -10.63 6.05 5.18
CA GLY A 132 -10.82 4.76 5.84
C GLY A 132 -9.81 4.46 6.95
N LYS A 133 -8.53 4.73 6.68
CA LYS A 133 -7.45 4.64 7.68
C LYS A 133 -7.64 5.65 8.82
N HIS A 134 -8.08 6.87 8.52
CA HIS A 134 -8.33 7.88 9.57
C HIS A 134 -9.56 7.54 10.42
N ALA A 135 -10.63 7.01 9.82
CA ALA A 135 -11.77 6.49 10.57
C ALA A 135 -11.35 5.35 11.50
N ALA A 136 -10.47 4.46 11.04
CA ALA A 136 -9.91 3.38 11.84
C ALA A 136 -9.01 3.90 12.99
N MET A 137 -8.20 4.94 12.74
CA MET A 137 -7.42 5.62 13.80
C MET A 137 -8.33 6.21 14.87
N LEU A 138 -9.42 6.88 14.46
CA LEU A 138 -10.42 7.43 15.38
C LEU A 138 -11.10 6.33 16.20
N LEU A 139 -11.48 5.21 15.57
CA LEU A 139 -12.04 4.05 16.26
C LEU A 139 -11.04 3.49 17.29
N ALA A 140 -9.77 3.34 16.91
CA ALA A 140 -8.72 2.88 17.84
C ALA A 140 -8.56 3.84 19.03
N CYS A 141 -8.57 5.17 18.79
CA CYS A 141 -8.54 6.15 19.86
C CYS A 141 -9.73 5.98 20.82
N VAL A 142 -10.95 5.85 20.30
CA VAL A 142 -12.15 5.65 21.13
C VAL A 142 -12.05 4.36 21.96
N ARG A 143 -11.60 3.25 21.36
CA ARG A 143 -11.45 1.96 22.05
C ARG A 143 -10.39 1.98 23.14
N ALA A 144 -9.31 2.74 22.93
CA ALA A 144 -8.22 2.88 23.89
C ALA A 144 -8.40 4.06 24.87
N GLY A 145 -9.49 4.84 24.77
CA GLY A 145 -9.71 6.02 25.61
C GLY A 145 -8.73 7.17 25.35
N LEU A 146 -8.24 7.31 24.11
CA LEU A 146 -7.29 8.34 23.67
C LEU A 146 -8.01 9.56 23.04
N ASP A 147 -7.30 10.68 22.95
CA ASP A 147 -7.84 11.93 22.40
C ASP A 147 -8.04 11.85 20.87
N VAL A 148 -9.29 11.92 20.44
CA VAL A 148 -9.67 11.90 19.02
C VAL A 148 -9.40 13.22 18.30
N SER A 149 -9.03 14.30 19.00
CA SER A 149 -8.76 15.61 18.41
C SER A 149 -7.30 15.80 18.01
N THR A 150 -6.39 15.01 18.58
CA THR A 150 -4.94 15.15 18.38
C THR A 150 -4.29 13.88 17.80
N TYR A 151 -5.08 12.93 17.29
CA TYR A 151 -4.58 11.62 16.82
C TYR A 151 -3.53 11.68 15.69
N ARG A 152 -3.33 12.81 15.03
CA ARG A 152 -2.28 13.02 14.02
C ARG A 152 -0.97 13.58 14.59
N ASP A 153 -0.93 13.95 15.86
CA ASP A 153 0.29 14.42 16.51
C ASP A 153 1.28 13.24 16.65
N PRO A 154 2.55 13.36 16.20
CA PRO A 154 3.57 12.34 16.41
C PRO A 154 3.71 11.88 17.86
N GLU A 155 3.45 12.75 18.84
CA GLU A 155 3.52 12.43 20.27
C GLU A 155 2.24 11.78 20.81
N HIS A 156 1.17 11.72 20.01
CA HIS A 156 -0.06 11.04 20.41
C HIS A 156 0.19 9.54 20.60
N PRO A 157 -0.36 8.89 21.66
CA PRO A 157 -0.09 7.47 21.95
C PRO A 157 -0.37 6.51 20.78
N LEU A 158 -1.39 6.80 19.96
CA LEU A 158 -1.64 6.10 18.70
C LEU A 158 -0.42 6.10 17.77
N GLN A 159 0.20 7.26 17.56
CA GLN A 159 1.30 7.42 16.62
C GLN A 159 2.61 6.84 17.16
N GLN A 160 2.79 6.88 18.48
CA GLN A 160 3.88 6.17 19.17
C GLN A 160 3.75 4.64 18.99
N GLU A 161 2.54 4.09 19.11
CA GLU A 161 2.29 2.65 18.81
C GLU A 161 2.55 2.33 17.33
N VAL A 162 2.16 3.22 16.41
CA VAL A 162 2.48 3.08 14.98
C VAL A 162 4.00 3.03 14.76
N GLN A 163 4.76 3.94 15.37
CA GLN A 163 6.22 3.95 15.28
C GLN A 163 6.81 2.65 15.84
N ALA A 164 6.31 2.18 16.98
CA ALA A 164 6.75 0.92 17.60
C ALA A 164 6.50 -0.30 16.71
N VAL A 165 5.32 -0.40 16.09
CA VAL A 165 5.00 -1.48 15.15
C VAL A 165 5.88 -1.41 13.90
N ILE A 166 6.11 -0.20 13.34
CA ILE A 166 7.04 -0.04 12.21
C ILE A 166 8.44 -0.50 12.62
N ALA A 167 8.92 -0.13 13.81
CA ALA A 167 10.24 -0.54 14.29
C ALA A 167 10.36 -2.07 14.42
N GLU A 168 9.34 -2.69 14.99
CA GLU A 168 9.26 -4.14 15.21
C GLU A 168 9.27 -4.92 13.88
N TYR A 169 8.36 -4.57 12.97
CA TYR A 169 8.20 -5.28 11.70
C TYR A 169 9.37 -5.02 10.75
N SER A 170 9.87 -3.79 10.69
CA SER A 170 11.04 -3.47 9.86
C SER A 170 12.35 -4.00 10.46
N GLY A 171 12.39 -4.26 11.78
CA GLY A 171 13.60 -4.68 12.48
C GLY A 171 14.68 -3.60 12.56
N GLN A 172 14.28 -2.32 12.50
CA GLN A 172 15.18 -1.17 12.62
C GLN A 172 14.48 -0.02 13.35
N GLN A 173 15.25 0.94 13.87
CA GLN A 173 14.67 2.19 14.35
C GLN A 173 14.21 3.03 13.15
N PRO A 174 12.94 3.47 13.09
CA PRO A 174 12.48 4.41 12.09
C PRO A 174 13.16 5.77 12.30
N GLY A 175 13.39 6.52 11.22
CA GLY A 175 13.88 7.90 11.32
C GLY A 175 12.82 8.86 11.88
N ASP A 176 13.18 10.14 11.97
CA ASP A 176 12.27 11.17 12.49
C ASP A 176 10.96 11.24 11.70
N ALA A 177 9.88 11.57 12.43
CA ALA A 177 8.57 11.73 11.82
C ALA A 177 8.52 12.98 10.93
N THR A 178 7.80 12.86 9.82
CA THR A 178 7.33 14.01 9.02
C THR A 178 5.86 13.85 8.68
N VAL A 179 5.29 14.74 7.88
CA VAL A 179 3.83 14.82 7.64
C VAL A 179 3.46 14.29 6.25
N ASP A 180 2.45 13.41 6.20
CA ASP A 180 1.96 12.82 4.95
C ASP A 180 0.95 13.75 4.27
N GLY A 181 0.60 13.49 3.00
CA GLY A 181 -0.45 14.23 2.30
C GLY A 181 -1.82 14.16 3.01
N CYS A 182 -2.04 13.12 3.82
CA CYS A 182 -3.23 12.99 4.67
C CYS A 182 -3.16 13.75 5.99
N GLY A 183 -2.01 14.33 6.32
CA GLY A 183 -1.76 15.05 7.57
C GLY A 183 -1.35 14.17 8.76
N ALA A 184 -1.34 12.83 8.61
CA ALA A 184 -0.83 11.92 9.62
C ALA A 184 0.71 11.84 9.57
N PRO A 185 1.37 11.41 10.66
CA PRO A 185 2.81 11.19 10.67
C PRO A 185 3.24 10.06 9.73
N LEU A 186 4.47 10.17 9.26
CA LEU A 186 5.15 9.13 8.48
C LEU A 186 6.61 9.04 8.91
N TRP A 187 7.14 7.82 8.94
CA TRP A 187 8.50 7.53 9.36
C TRP A 187 9.29 6.94 8.20
N SER A 188 10.58 7.27 8.13
CA SER A 188 11.48 6.68 7.15
C SER A 188 12.00 5.32 7.62
N ILE A 189 12.12 4.38 6.69
CA ILE A 189 12.76 3.07 6.87
C ILE A 189 13.56 2.73 5.62
N SER A 190 14.38 1.68 5.67
CA SER A 190 15.04 1.17 4.47
C SER A 190 14.09 0.30 3.64
N LEU A 191 14.46 0.05 2.38
CA LEU A 191 13.71 -0.85 1.52
C LEU A 191 13.76 -2.30 2.05
N THR A 192 14.92 -2.69 2.60
CA THR A 192 15.09 -3.97 3.31
C THR A 192 14.15 -4.08 4.50
N GLY A 193 14.03 -3.02 5.31
CA GLY A 193 13.11 -2.95 6.44
C GLY A 193 11.65 -3.14 5.99
N LEU A 194 11.25 -2.48 4.90
CA LEU A 194 9.89 -2.62 4.35
C LEU A 194 9.62 -4.06 3.87
N ALA A 195 10.53 -4.65 3.09
CA ALA A 195 10.39 -6.03 2.59
C ALA A 195 10.28 -7.03 3.76
N ARG A 196 11.18 -6.92 4.75
CA ARG A 196 11.16 -7.76 5.95
C ARG A 196 9.83 -7.67 6.68
N GLY A 197 9.31 -6.45 6.87
CA GLY A 197 8.03 -6.21 7.53
C GLY A 197 6.86 -6.87 6.79
N PHE A 198 6.83 -6.78 5.46
CA PHE A 198 5.79 -7.44 4.66
C PHE A 198 5.88 -8.96 4.69
N GLY A 199 7.09 -9.53 4.59
CA GLY A 199 7.30 -10.97 4.72
C GLY A 199 6.83 -11.51 6.08
N ARG A 200 7.21 -10.84 7.17
CA ARG A 200 6.76 -11.15 8.54
C ARG A 200 5.24 -11.06 8.69
N TRP A 201 4.64 -9.98 8.21
CA TRP A 201 3.20 -9.78 8.27
C TRP A 201 2.42 -10.85 7.49
N ALA A 202 2.87 -11.18 6.28
CA ALA A 202 2.21 -12.18 5.44
C ALA A 202 2.22 -13.60 6.03
N ALA A 203 3.29 -13.95 6.77
CA ALA A 203 3.49 -15.27 7.36
C ALA A 203 3.02 -15.39 8.83
N THR A 204 2.71 -14.27 9.49
CA THR A 204 2.36 -14.24 10.92
C THR A 204 1.20 -15.18 11.26
N LYS A 205 1.29 -15.77 12.45
CA LYS A 205 0.22 -16.60 13.06
C LYS A 205 -0.44 -15.90 14.25
N GLU A 206 -0.01 -14.69 14.57
CA GLU A 206 -0.67 -13.86 15.58
C GLU A 206 -2.07 -13.48 15.09
N PHE A 207 -3.06 -13.69 15.94
CA PHE A 207 -4.48 -13.63 15.55
C PHE A 207 -4.84 -12.33 14.82
N ALA A 208 -4.54 -11.15 15.39
CA ALA A 208 -4.97 -9.88 14.83
C ALA A 208 -4.22 -9.50 13.53
N PRO A 209 -2.87 -9.53 13.46
CA PRO A 209 -2.17 -9.27 12.20
C PRO A 209 -2.48 -10.29 11.10
N ALA A 210 -2.72 -11.56 11.45
CA ALA A 210 -3.15 -12.59 10.51
C ALA A 210 -4.56 -12.32 9.97
N ALA A 211 -5.49 -11.85 10.82
CA ALA A 211 -6.82 -11.42 10.37
C ALA A 211 -6.74 -10.24 9.39
N LEU A 212 -5.82 -9.29 9.57
CA LEU A 212 -5.58 -8.20 8.62
C LEU A 212 -5.04 -8.74 7.27
N ALA A 213 -4.10 -9.68 7.30
CA ALA A 213 -3.60 -10.32 6.07
C ALA A 213 -4.71 -11.09 5.34
N GLN A 214 -5.57 -11.79 6.07
CA GLN A 214 -6.74 -12.48 5.50
C GLN A 214 -7.76 -11.50 4.91
N ALA A 215 -8.03 -10.38 5.59
CA ALA A 215 -8.88 -9.31 5.09
C ALA A 215 -8.38 -8.75 3.76
N TYR A 216 -7.07 -8.48 3.63
CA TYR A 216 -6.44 -8.04 2.38
C TYR A 216 -6.67 -9.01 1.22
N ARG A 217 -6.51 -10.32 1.49
CA ARG A 217 -6.68 -11.38 0.50
C ARG A 217 -8.14 -11.57 0.09
N ALA A 218 -9.07 -11.43 1.05
CA ALA A 218 -10.50 -11.62 0.82
C ALA A 218 -11.17 -10.40 0.17
N TYR A 219 -10.71 -9.19 0.50
CA TYR A 219 -11.31 -7.91 0.08
C TYR A 219 -10.29 -6.95 -0.55
N PRO A 220 -9.48 -7.37 -1.56
CA PRO A 220 -8.46 -6.51 -2.16
C PRO A 220 -9.06 -5.25 -2.81
N GLN A 221 -10.33 -5.31 -3.24
CA GLN A 221 -11.05 -4.14 -3.74
C GLN A 221 -11.24 -3.05 -2.68
N PHE A 222 -11.33 -3.38 -1.39
CA PHE A 222 -11.37 -2.38 -0.31
C PHE A 222 -10.02 -1.72 -0.04
N VAL A 223 -8.92 -2.36 -0.44
CA VAL A 223 -7.55 -1.87 -0.23
C VAL A 223 -7.17 -0.81 -1.28
N SER A 224 -7.53 -1.07 -2.54
CA SER A 224 -7.06 -0.27 -3.68
C SER A 224 -8.12 0.09 -4.72
N GLY A 225 -9.37 -0.36 -4.58
CA GLY A 225 -10.41 -0.20 -5.59
C GLY A 225 -10.53 -1.36 -6.59
N SER A 226 -11.57 -1.30 -7.41
CA SER A 226 -12.06 -2.41 -8.23
C SER A 226 -11.29 -2.64 -9.54
N ASP A 227 -10.43 -1.70 -9.93
CA ASP A 227 -9.74 -1.69 -11.22
C ASP A 227 -8.27 -1.24 -11.06
N THR A 228 -7.53 -1.96 -10.22
CA THR A 228 -6.11 -1.69 -9.98
C THR A 228 -5.25 -2.92 -10.19
N ASP A 229 -3.99 -2.68 -10.56
CA ASP A 229 -3.01 -3.75 -10.62
C ASP A 229 -2.72 -4.37 -9.25
N GLU A 230 -2.86 -3.61 -8.16
CA GLU A 230 -2.75 -4.12 -6.78
C GLU A 230 -3.83 -5.19 -6.51
N LEU A 231 -5.08 -4.94 -6.92
CA LEU A 231 -6.16 -5.93 -6.85
C LEU A 231 -5.91 -7.13 -7.75
N ARG A 232 -5.43 -6.91 -8.97
CA ARG A 232 -5.12 -7.99 -9.93
C ARG A 232 -4.00 -8.88 -9.38
N LEU A 233 -2.96 -8.29 -8.80
CA LEU A 233 -1.84 -9.02 -8.19
C LEU A 233 -2.28 -9.86 -6.98
N HIS A 234 -3.12 -9.29 -6.11
CA HIS A 234 -3.72 -10.02 -4.98
C HIS A 234 -4.51 -11.25 -5.42
N ARG A 235 -5.22 -11.17 -6.55
CA ARG A 235 -5.99 -12.29 -7.10
C ARG A 235 -5.09 -13.29 -7.84
N ALA A 236 -4.02 -12.82 -8.48
CA ALA A 236 -3.12 -13.65 -9.26
C ALA A 236 -2.25 -14.56 -8.39
N VAL A 237 -1.76 -14.09 -7.24
CA VAL A 237 -0.81 -14.83 -6.40
C VAL A 237 -1.47 -15.28 -5.10
N ARG A 238 -1.52 -16.61 -4.88
CA ARG A 238 -2.15 -17.18 -3.68
C ARG A 238 -1.38 -16.78 -2.42
N GLY A 239 -2.10 -16.29 -1.41
CA GLY A 239 -1.51 -15.96 -0.10
C GLY A 239 -0.72 -14.65 -0.06
N LEU A 240 -0.58 -13.95 -1.17
CA LEU A 240 0.13 -12.68 -1.22
C LEU A 240 -0.63 -11.57 -0.49
N VAL A 241 0.11 -10.74 0.23
CA VAL A 241 -0.34 -9.39 0.61
C VAL A 241 0.53 -8.35 -0.08
N THR A 242 -0.08 -7.27 -0.57
CA THR A 242 0.67 -6.17 -1.18
C THR A 242 0.08 -4.82 -0.82
N LYS A 243 0.91 -3.78 -0.89
CA LYS A 243 0.47 -2.40 -0.76
C LYS A 243 1.37 -1.48 -1.58
N GLY A 244 0.77 -0.73 -2.50
CA GLY A 244 1.41 0.39 -3.16
C GLY A 244 1.52 1.62 -2.24
N GLY A 245 2.64 2.33 -2.37
CA GLY A 245 2.89 3.64 -1.80
C GLY A 245 3.01 4.69 -2.90
N ALA A 246 2.55 5.92 -2.61
CA ALA A 246 2.85 7.08 -3.45
C ALA A 246 4.37 7.24 -3.64
N GLU A 247 4.78 7.99 -4.67
CA GLU A 247 6.19 8.12 -5.06
C GLU A 247 6.83 6.77 -5.44
N GLY A 248 6.10 5.94 -6.19
CA GLY A 248 6.68 4.78 -6.88
C GLY A 248 7.19 3.70 -5.93
N CYS A 249 6.41 3.33 -4.91
CA CYS A 249 6.75 2.27 -3.97
C CYS A 249 5.75 1.10 -4.06
N LEU A 250 6.24 -0.12 -3.96
CA LEU A 250 5.41 -1.32 -3.80
C LEU A 250 6.07 -2.26 -2.80
N ALA A 251 5.29 -2.81 -1.88
CA ALA A 251 5.73 -3.86 -0.99
C ALA A 251 4.81 -5.09 -1.11
N ILE A 252 5.41 -6.28 -0.99
CA ILE A 252 4.76 -7.57 -1.14
C ILE A 252 5.27 -8.50 -0.04
N GLY A 253 4.38 -9.29 0.54
CA GLY A 253 4.71 -10.39 1.44
C GLY A 253 4.02 -11.68 1.02
N LEU A 254 4.69 -12.80 1.16
CA LEU A 254 4.19 -14.14 0.85
C LEU A 254 3.97 -14.95 2.14
N GLU A 255 3.02 -15.89 2.13
CA GLU A 255 2.78 -16.78 3.29
C GLU A 255 4.00 -17.63 3.69
N SER A 256 4.93 -17.82 2.75
CA SER A 256 6.23 -18.46 3.00
C SER A 256 7.16 -17.61 3.86
N GLY A 257 6.89 -16.32 4.05
CA GLY A 257 7.73 -15.37 4.80
C GLY A 257 8.62 -14.51 3.93
N TYR A 258 8.68 -14.77 2.61
CA TYR A 258 9.41 -13.92 1.68
C TYR A 258 8.76 -12.54 1.58
N GLY A 259 9.61 -11.52 1.55
CA GLY A 259 9.23 -10.13 1.42
C GLY A 259 9.88 -9.51 0.19
N ILE A 260 9.17 -8.65 -0.52
CA ILE A 260 9.69 -7.88 -1.65
C ILE A 260 9.35 -6.42 -1.43
N ALA A 261 10.29 -5.52 -1.71
CA ALA A 261 10.01 -4.09 -1.79
C ALA A 261 10.72 -3.45 -2.98
N ILE A 262 10.03 -2.55 -3.66
CA ILE A 262 10.47 -1.85 -4.87
C ILE A 262 10.29 -0.35 -4.67
N LYS A 263 11.26 0.44 -5.12
CA LYS A 263 11.21 1.90 -5.16
C LYS A 263 11.73 2.42 -6.50
N MET A 264 10.90 3.18 -7.23
CA MET A 264 11.31 3.90 -8.43
C MET A 264 11.90 5.26 -8.04
N ASP A 265 13.04 5.66 -8.63
CA ASP A 265 13.72 6.90 -8.26
C ASP A 265 12.92 8.15 -8.61
N ASP A 266 12.21 8.13 -9.74
CA ASP A 266 11.38 9.23 -10.26
C ASP A 266 9.98 9.30 -9.64
N GLY A 267 9.66 8.37 -8.73
CA GLY A 267 8.35 8.28 -8.09
C GLY A 267 7.23 7.73 -8.98
N SER A 268 7.51 7.33 -10.22
CA SER A 268 6.52 6.77 -11.15
C SER A 268 6.07 5.37 -10.74
N ALA A 269 4.77 5.07 -10.87
CA ALA A 269 4.24 3.73 -10.60
C ALA A 269 4.30 2.78 -11.81
N ARG A 270 4.51 3.30 -13.03
CA ARG A 270 4.31 2.56 -14.30
C ARG A 270 5.17 1.30 -14.47
N ALA A 271 6.30 1.23 -13.78
CA ALA A 271 7.23 0.11 -13.84
C ALA A 271 7.12 -0.87 -12.65
N LEU A 272 6.31 -0.55 -11.63
CA LEU A 272 6.24 -1.34 -10.40
C LEU A 272 5.78 -2.78 -10.66
N MET A 273 4.71 -2.95 -11.44
CA MET A 273 4.14 -4.28 -11.71
C MET A 273 5.06 -5.17 -12.55
N PRO A 274 5.63 -4.71 -13.69
CA PRO A 274 6.63 -5.49 -14.41
C PRO A 274 7.78 -5.98 -13.52
N VAL A 275 8.35 -5.09 -12.70
CA VAL A 275 9.43 -5.42 -11.77
C VAL A 275 8.98 -6.42 -10.70
N ALA A 276 7.79 -6.23 -10.14
CA ALA A 276 7.21 -7.12 -9.14
C ALA A 276 6.99 -8.53 -9.67
N VAL A 277 6.42 -8.66 -10.88
CA VAL A 277 6.19 -9.97 -11.50
C VAL A 277 7.49 -10.68 -11.79
N ALA A 278 8.52 -9.97 -12.28
CA ALA A 278 9.84 -10.55 -12.50
C ALA A 278 10.43 -11.10 -11.18
N LEU A 279 10.35 -10.34 -10.08
CA LEU A 279 10.82 -10.78 -8.76
C LEU A 279 10.01 -11.95 -8.19
N LEU A 280 8.70 -11.99 -8.42
CA LEU A 280 7.84 -13.08 -7.97
C LEU A 280 8.12 -14.39 -8.72
N ARG A 281 8.47 -14.32 -10.00
CA ARG A 281 8.85 -15.49 -10.81
C ARG A 281 10.12 -16.17 -10.31
N ASP A 282 11.04 -15.40 -9.73
CA ASP A 282 12.25 -15.94 -9.09
C ASP A 282 11.95 -16.74 -7.81
N LEU A 283 10.74 -16.61 -7.23
CA LEU A 283 10.36 -17.18 -5.93
C LEU A 283 9.41 -18.39 -6.00
N ASP A 284 9.22 -18.97 -7.19
CA ASP A 284 8.37 -20.16 -7.44
C ASP A 284 6.99 -20.09 -6.76
N VAL A 285 6.33 -18.93 -6.87
CA VAL A 285 5.05 -18.66 -6.21
C VAL A 285 3.90 -19.42 -6.89
N THR A 286 2.94 -19.91 -6.08
CA THR A 286 1.67 -20.45 -6.61
C THR A 286 0.80 -19.31 -7.12
N ALA A 287 0.69 -19.17 -8.44
CA ALA A 287 -0.04 -18.08 -9.07
C ALA A 287 -0.76 -18.49 -10.37
N ASP A 288 -1.79 -17.73 -10.71
CA ASP A 288 -2.38 -17.70 -12.06
C ASP A 288 -1.37 -17.04 -13.01
N GLN A 289 -0.70 -17.85 -13.83
CA GLN A 289 0.34 -17.38 -14.74
C GLN A 289 -0.21 -16.43 -15.81
N GLY A 290 -1.45 -16.64 -16.28
CA GLY A 290 -2.05 -15.75 -17.27
C GLY A 290 -2.35 -14.36 -16.71
N ALA A 291 -2.77 -14.30 -15.44
CA ALA A 291 -2.94 -13.02 -14.74
C ALA A 291 -1.60 -12.31 -14.51
N LEU A 292 -0.54 -13.05 -14.15
CA LEU A 292 0.80 -12.50 -14.00
C LEU A 292 1.39 -12.02 -15.33
N ASP A 293 1.17 -12.74 -16.44
CA ASP A 293 1.63 -12.31 -17.77
C ASP A 293 1.07 -10.93 -18.15
N GLN A 294 -0.20 -10.66 -17.82
CA GLN A 294 -0.81 -9.35 -18.07
C GLN A 294 -0.31 -8.22 -17.15
N LEU A 295 0.39 -8.57 -16.06
CA LEU A 295 1.03 -7.61 -15.13
C LEU A 295 2.54 -7.49 -15.40
N ALA A 296 3.11 -8.43 -16.16
CA ALA A 296 4.54 -8.48 -16.47
C ALA A 296 4.98 -7.38 -17.44
N SER A 297 4.05 -6.80 -18.19
CA SER A 297 4.31 -5.64 -19.04
C SER A 297 3.15 -4.64 -19.04
N VAL A 298 3.47 -3.38 -19.31
CA VAL A 298 2.48 -2.30 -19.50
C VAL A 298 2.52 -1.88 -20.97
N PRO A 299 1.41 -2.02 -21.73
CA PRO A 299 1.43 -1.70 -23.15
C PRO A 299 1.61 -0.21 -23.38
N VAL A 300 2.43 0.13 -24.35
CA VAL A 300 2.56 1.48 -24.89
C VAL A 300 1.69 1.54 -26.12
N LEU A 301 0.67 2.41 -26.09
CA LEU A 301 -0.31 2.50 -27.17
C LEU A 301 0.04 3.60 -28.17
N GLY A 302 -0.25 3.34 -29.45
CA GLY A 302 -0.24 4.29 -30.55
C GLY A 302 -1.56 4.15 -31.30
N HIS A 303 -2.39 5.18 -31.26
CA HIS A 303 -3.77 5.12 -31.79
C HIS A 303 -4.61 3.98 -31.18
N GLY A 304 -4.39 3.66 -29.91
CA GLY A 304 -5.11 2.58 -29.21
C GLY A 304 -4.53 1.17 -29.42
N GLU A 305 -3.60 1.00 -30.35
CA GLU A 305 -2.95 -0.28 -30.63
C GLU A 305 -1.59 -0.39 -29.92
N PRO A 306 -1.17 -1.58 -29.44
CA PRO A 306 0.15 -1.78 -28.87
C PRO A 306 1.26 -1.48 -29.88
N VAL A 307 2.13 -0.53 -29.56
CA VAL A 307 3.33 -0.17 -30.35
C VAL A 307 4.62 -0.38 -29.56
N GLY A 308 4.52 -0.96 -28.37
CA GLY A 308 5.63 -1.16 -27.45
C GLY A 308 5.14 -1.52 -26.06
N GLU A 309 6.05 -1.54 -25.10
CA GLU A 309 5.75 -1.96 -23.73
C GLU A 309 6.78 -1.47 -22.72
N ILE A 310 6.38 -1.44 -21.46
CA ILE A 310 7.27 -1.31 -20.31
C ILE A 310 7.48 -2.71 -19.72
N THR A 311 8.73 -3.16 -19.61
CA THR A 311 9.10 -4.47 -19.02
C THR A 311 10.20 -4.31 -18.00
N ALA A 312 10.31 -5.28 -17.08
CA ALA A 312 11.43 -5.35 -16.15
C ALA A 312 12.76 -5.57 -16.90
N ALA A 313 13.85 -5.07 -16.30
CA ALA A 313 15.22 -5.24 -16.75
C ALA A 313 16.10 -5.46 -15.51
N LEU A 314 16.05 -6.68 -14.95
CA LEU A 314 16.68 -7.02 -13.66
C LEU A 314 17.91 -7.92 -13.80
N ASP A 315 18.48 -7.99 -15.00
CA ASP A 315 19.67 -8.77 -15.34
C ASP A 315 20.97 -8.11 -14.86
#